data_AF-A0A4R9GQN8-F1
#
_entry.id   AF-A0A4R9GQN8-F1
#
_cell.length_a   1.000
_cell.length_b   1.000
_cell.length_c   1.000
_cell.angle_alpha   90.00
_cell.angle_beta   90.00
_cell.angle_gamma   90.00
#
_symmetry.space_group_name_H-M   'P 1'
#
loop_
_entity.id
_entity.type
_entity.pdbx_description
1 polymer ?
#
loop_
_entity_poly.entity_id
_entity_poly.type
_entity_poly.pdbx_seq_one_letter_code
_entity_poly.pdbx_strand_id
1 'polypeptide(L)'
;MQVSISQTEWPEITLGRPAPTPERQNASSSKPSSEVLRLKTKILENYSGSILTHLKPSDCFRSDLFGGFRFLSPRTNWIREEGITEREEKLLRLFFEELLEELEGHEIWDGELFSLCSAFLLCEERLQDYGKLLDSFSADLPEAKDGRTLLYFLGFSAQTPEQMPEETEDKVRLVSAHKTSGLSEEQKFRLYDLVVSGKEPNLLGLAYHYFRTNPSGLRSVTVLDAMLSRRLQEFELGEVDSFLKDYETRHSIRDRFFLLKRSISRDLLKDWILEEKRRNGREELSESLRETVSGSEDESLFERYKILKEQGLAHTLRPFELLLLWNSTAASELEVSLVDLEKLYPDSYLTHRAIAVKEFKERKFDAFLDRLARTGRFQYSSEMLYLKAVTLLEIGMAEEGTKLLESLVYKFPDSDFLRLALERYRKKSG
;
A
#
# COMPACT_ATOMS: atom_id res chain seq x y z
N MET A 1 -62.34 -22.89 2.75
CA MET A 1 -61.70 -23.98 3.52
C MET A 1 -60.68 -24.62 2.60
N GLN A 2 -59.46 -24.06 2.60
CA GLN A 2 -58.30 -24.64 3.29
C GLN A 2 -57.99 -26.05 2.76
N VAL A 3 -57.26 -26.06 1.64
CA VAL A 3 -56.45 -27.20 1.24
C VAL A 3 -55.29 -27.23 2.24
N SER A 4 -55.47 -28.00 3.32
CA SER A 4 -54.40 -28.42 4.21
C SER A 4 -53.47 -29.31 3.40
N ILE A 5 -52.45 -28.70 2.81
CA ILE A 5 -51.25 -29.40 2.35
C ILE A 5 -50.57 -29.87 3.63
N SER A 6 -50.92 -31.09 4.05
CA SER A 6 -50.11 -31.87 4.98
C SER A 6 -48.70 -31.90 4.39
N GLN A 7 -47.77 -31.35 5.16
CA GLN A 7 -46.35 -31.30 4.86
C GLN A 7 -45.90 -32.67 4.36
N THR A 8 -45.60 -32.72 3.06
CA THR A 8 -44.66 -33.67 2.49
C THR A 8 -43.39 -33.59 3.32
N GLU A 9 -43.13 -34.69 4.03
CA GLU A 9 -41.85 -35.08 4.59
C GLU A 9 -40.73 -34.71 3.60
N TRP A 10 -39.91 -33.75 4.02
CA TRP A 10 -38.54 -33.57 3.56
C TRP A 10 -37.63 -34.01 4.71
N PRO A 11 -36.45 -34.58 4.42
CA PRO A 11 -35.73 -35.41 5.38
C PRO A 11 -35.26 -34.57 6.56
N GLU A 12 -35.47 -35.10 7.76
CA GLU A 12 -34.69 -34.71 8.91
C GLU A 12 -33.21 -34.87 8.56
N ILE A 13 -32.44 -33.77 8.52
CA ILE A 13 -31.00 -33.86 8.73
C ILE A 13 -30.82 -34.03 10.24
N THR A 14 -31.14 -35.22 10.72
CA THR A 14 -30.55 -35.75 11.95
C THR A 14 -29.23 -36.38 11.55
N LEU A 15 -28.11 -35.75 11.93
CA LEU A 15 -26.85 -36.49 12.01
C LEU A 15 -27.07 -37.58 13.08
N GLY A 16 -27.15 -38.83 12.62
CA GLY A 16 -27.51 -39.97 13.45
C GLY A 16 -26.51 -40.16 14.58
N ARG A 17 -26.98 -40.00 15.83
CA ARG A 17 -26.31 -40.53 17.01
C ARG A 17 -26.31 -42.07 16.91
N PRO A 18 -25.18 -42.76 17.08
CA PRO A 18 -25.24 -44.11 17.64
C PRO A 18 -25.76 -43.97 19.08
N ALA A 19 -26.63 -44.89 19.50
CA ALA A 19 -27.26 -44.87 20.81
C ALA A 19 -26.23 -44.68 21.95
N PRO A 20 -26.43 -43.72 22.88
CA PRO A 20 -25.58 -43.63 24.05
C PRO A 20 -25.84 -44.84 24.97
N THR A 21 -24.78 -45.42 25.51
CA THR A 21 -24.85 -46.29 26.68
C THR A 21 -25.52 -45.54 27.84
N PRO A 22 -26.33 -46.22 28.68
CA PRO A 22 -27.25 -45.57 29.60
C PRO A 22 -26.52 -45.14 30.87
N GLU A 23 -25.63 -44.16 30.82
CA GLU A 23 -25.02 -43.56 32.01
C GLU A 23 -24.52 -42.14 31.71
N ARG A 24 -25.46 -41.19 31.66
CA ARG A 24 -25.30 -39.75 31.99
C ARG A 24 -26.55 -38.97 31.53
N GLN A 25 -27.69 -39.34 32.09
CA GLN A 25 -28.81 -38.39 32.20
C GLN A 25 -28.55 -37.56 33.45
N ASN A 26 -28.12 -36.30 33.25
CA ASN A 26 -28.49 -35.12 34.03
C ASN A 26 -27.59 -33.93 33.64
N ALA A 27 -27.85 -33.38 32.46
CA ALA A 27 -27.61 -31.97 32.19
C ALA A 27 -28.74 -31.50 31.27
N SER A 28 -29.49 -30.52 31.74
CA SER A 28 -30.63 -29.91 31.07
C SER A 28 -30.24 -29.40 29.67
N SER A 29 -30.65 -30.12 28.62
CA SER A 29 -30.57 -29.63 27.25
C SER A 29 -31.65 -28.57 27.02
N SER A 30 -31.32 -27.29 27.19
CA SER A 30 -32.16 -26.19 26.72
C SER A 30 -32.22 -26.23 25.19
N LYS A 31 -33.43 -26.32 24.62
CA LYS A 31 -33.63 -26.21 23.17
C LYS A 31 -32.98 -24.91 22.66
N PRO A 32 -32.14 -24.95 21.61
CA PRO A 32 -31.59 -23.73 21.03
C PRO A 32 -32.73 -22.85 20.51
N SER A 33 -32.67 -21.55 20.78
CA SER A 33 -33.72 -20.62 20.37
C SER A 33 -33.79 -20.52 18.84
N SER A 34 -35.00 -20.42 18.27
CA SER A 34 -35.21 -20.29 16.82
C SER A 34 -34.45 -19.12 16.17
N GLU A 35 -34.10 -18.12 16.97
CA GLU A 35 -33.31 -16.96 16.59
C GLU A 35 -31.83 -17.31 16.37
N VAL A 36 -31.26 -18.16 17.23
CA VAL A 36 -29.88 -18.68 17.10
C VAL A 36 -29.77 -19.56 15.86
N LEU A 37 -30.76 -20.42 15.59
CA LEU A 37 -30.77 -21.24 14.38
C LEU A 37 -30.84 -20.39 13.11
N ARG A 38 -31.70 -19.37 13.09
CA ARG A 38 -31.81 -18.40 11.98
C ARG A 38 -30.52 -17.60 11.78
N LEU A 39 -29.82 -17.24 12.85
CA LEU A 39 -28.53 -16.57 12.80
C LEU A 39 -27.44 -17.51 12.27
N LYS A 40 -27.39 -18.77 12.72
CA LYS A 40 -26.43 -19.78 12.23
C LYS A 40 -26.61 -20.04 10.72
N THR A 41 -27.85 -20.18 10.22
CA THR A 41 -28.08 -20.29 8.76
C THR A 41 -27.75 -19.01 8.03
N LYS A 42 -28.10 -17.83 8.56
CA LYS A 42 -27.77 -16.54 7.93
C LYS A 42 -26.25 -16.31 7.88
N ILE A 43 -25.49 -16.76 8.88
CA ILE A 43 -24.03 -16.72 8.90
C ILE A 43 -23.48 -17.65 7.82
N LEU A 44 -23.91 -18.91 7.76
CA LEU A 44 -23.46 -19.85 6.73
C LEU A 44 -23.85 -19.36 5.31
N GLU A 45 -25.04 -18.82 5.11
CA GLU A 45 -25.49 -18.25 3.83
C GLU A 45 -24.71 -16.98 3.44
N ASN A 46 -24.42 -16.08 4.39
CA ASN A 46 -23.66 -14.85 4.13
C ASN A 46 -22.16 -15.12 3.93
N TYR A 47 -21.61 -16.15 4.57
CA TYR A 47 -20.16 -16.42 4.55
C TYR A 47 -19.76 -17.57 3.63
N SER A 48 -20.69 -18.40 3.12
CA SER A 48 -20.43 -19.43 2.10
C SER A 48 -19.85 -18.87 0.78
N GLY A 49 -20.03 -17.57 0.51
CA GLY A 49 -19.40 -16.85 -0.60
C GLY A 49 -18.44 -15.73 -0.20
N SER A 50 -18.04 -15.64 1.08
CA SER A 50 -17.19 -14.57 1.60
C SER A 50 -15.71 -14.88 1.43
N ILE A 51 -14.84 -13.85 1.44
CA ILE A 51 -13.37 -13.97 1.39
C ILE A 51 -12.81 -14.98 2.41
N LEU A 52 -13.53 -15.25 3.51
CA LEU A 52 -13.14 -16.23 4.53
C LEU A 52 -13.02 -17.67 4.00
N THR A 53 -13.77 -18.07 2.97
CA THR A 53 -13.66 -19.42 2.38
C THR A 53 -12.49 -19.56 1.39
N HIS A 54 -11.89 -18.44 0.98
CA HIS A 54 -10.78 -18.41 0.03
C HIS A 54 -9.45 -17.99 0.66
N LEU A 55 -9.41 -17.80 1.99
CA LEU A 55 -8.20 -17.43 2.70
C LEU A 55 -7.21 -18.59 2.70
N LYS A 56 -6.07 -18.41 2.04
CA LYS A 56 -4.96 -19.36 2.11
C LYS A 56 -4.07 -19.07 3.32
N PRO A 57 -3.74 -20.08 4.16
CA PRO A 57 -2.76 -19.91 5.23
C PRO A 57 -1.39 -19.41 4.72
N SER A 58 -1.00 -19.77 3.49
CA SER A 58 0.25 -19.32 2.86
C SER A 58 0.33 -17.80 2.63
N ASP A 59 -0.79 -17.07 2.71
CA ASP A 59 -0.81 -15.62 2.54
C ASP A 59 -0.76 -14.86 3.86
N CYS A 60 -0.95 -15.54 4.99
CA CYS A 60 -1.07 -14.95 6.33
C CYS A 60 0.29 -14.70 7.02
N PHE A 61 1.37 -14.57 6.24
CA PHE A 61 2.68 -14.19 6.77
C PHE A 61 3.39 -13.19 5.88
N ARG A 62 4.27 -12.42 6.52
CA ARG A 62 5.26 -11.54 5.88
C ARG A 62 6.65 -11.91 6.35
N SER A 63 7.64 -11.73 5.50
CA SER A 63 9.04 -11.78 5.93
C SER A 63 9.42 -10.49 6.66
N ASP A 64 10.11 -10.61 7.79
CA ASP A 64 10.74 -9.49 8.46
C ASP A 64 12.04 -9.05 7.74
N LEU A 65 12.62 -7.93 8.15
CA LEU A 65 13.88 -7.42 7.56
C LEU A 65 15.14 -8.18 8.01
N PHE A 66 15.01 -9.09 8.98
CA PHE A 66 16.10 -9.86 9.57
C PHE A 66 16.20 -11.30 9.03
N GLY A 67 15.23 -11.73 8.21
CA GLY A 67 15.13 -13.09 7.66
C GLY A 67 14.15 -14.01 8.41
N GLY A 68 13.49 -13.53 9.45
CA GLY A 68 12.37 -14.22 10.09
C GLY A 68 11.03 -14.00 9.37
N PHE A 69 9.99 -14.63 9.90
CA PHE A 69 8.62 -14.50 9.40
C PHE A 69 7.71 -14.05 10.54
N ARG A 70 6.81 -13.12 10.21
CA ARG A 70 5.82 -12.56 11.12
C ARG A 70 4.42 -12.84 10.58
N PHE A 71 3.47 -12.98 11.49
CA PHE A 71 2.08 -13.12 11.12
C PHE A 71 1.60 -11.83 10.44
N LEU A 72 0.90 -11.97 9.33
CA LEU A 72 0.25 -10.87 8.64
C LEU A 72 -1.24 -11.16 8.66
N SER A 73 -1.98 -10.40 9.49
CA SER A 73 -3.43 -10.53 9.49
C SER A 73 -3.99 -10.14 8.13
N PRO A 74 -4.75 -11.01 7.46
CA PRO A 74 -5.27 -10.77 6.12
C PRO A 74 -6.31 -9.63 6.08
N ARG A 75 -6.94 -9.30 7.22
CA ARG A 75 -7.92 -8.22 7.35
C ARG A 75 -7.97 -7.66 8.77
N THR A 76 -7.79 -6.35 8.90
CA THR A 76 -7.95 -5.63 10.18
C THR A 76 -9.42 -5.39 10.58
N ASN A 77 -10.40 -5.63 9.71
CA ASN A 77 -11.83 -5.36 9.96
C ASN A 77 -12.76 -6.30 9.17
N TRP A 78 -12.57 -7.61 9.26
CA TRP A 78 -13.38 -8.59 8.52
C TRP A 78 -14.88 -8.62 8.91
N ILE A 79 -15.27 -8.03 10.04
CA ILE A 79 -16.65 -7.94 10.53
C ILE A 79 -17.34 -6.63 10.09
N ARG A 80 -16.59 -5.56 9.84
CA ARG A 80 -17.17 -4.22 9.59
C ARG A 80 -17.54 -3.92 8.14
N GLU A 81 -17.29 -4.85 7.21
CA GLU A 81 -17.52 -4.58 5.79
C GLU A 81 -19.00 -4.47 5.41
N GLU A 82 -19.96 -4.96 6.22
CA GLU A 82 -21.39 -4.76 5.94
C GLU A 82 -22.26 -4.75 7.21
N GLY A 83 -22.57 -3.59 7.79
CA GLY A 83 -23.79 -3.38 8.61
C GLY A 83 -24.02 -4.27 9.85
N ILE A 84 -23.05 -5.10 10.27
CA ILE A 84 -23.15 -5.97 11.45
C ILE A 84 -23.17 -5.11 12.70
N THR A 85 -24.18 -5.32 13.55
CA THR A 85 -24.29 -4.64 14.85
C THR A 85 -23.32 -5.23 15.87
N GLU A 86 -22.91 -4.46 16.89
CA GLU A 86 -22.05 -4.95 17.98
C GLU A 86 -22.60 -6.21 18.69
N ARG A 87 -23.94 -6.37 18.68
CA ARG A 87 -24.60 -7.56 19.23
C ARG A 87 -24.41 -8.78 18.35
N GLU A 88 -24.53 -8.62 17.04
CA GLU A 88 -24.29 -9.68 16.06
C GLU A 88 -22.82 -10.08 16.02
N GLU A 89 -21.89 -9.13 16.13
CA GLU A 89 -20.45 -9.42 16.27
C GLU A 89 -20.16 -10.32 17.49
N LYS A 90 -20.74 -10.00 18.65
CA LYS A 90 -20.59 -10.84 19.86
C LYS A 90 -21.16 -12.24 19.67
N LEU A 91 -22.35 -12.35 19.06
CA LEU A 91 -22.97 -13.65 18.79
C LEU A 91 -22.16 -14.47 17.79
N LEU A 92 -21.54 -13.81 16.82
CA LEU A 92 -20.71 -14.46 15.81
C LEU A 92 -19.39 -14.98 16.42
N ARG A 93 -18.76 -14.22 17.32
CA ARG A 93 -17.60 -14.72 18.09
C ARG A 93 -17.96 -15.94 18.95
N LEU A 94 -19.09 -15.88 19.67
CA LEU A 94 -19.57 -17.01 20.47
C LEU A 94 -19.85 -18.25 19.60
N PHE A 95 -20.42 -18.06 18.41
CA PHE A 95 -20.65 -19.14 17.46
C PHE A 95 -19.35 -19.82 17.01
N PHE A 96 -18.31 -19.04 16.69
CA PHE A 96 -17.03 -19.62 16.30
C PHE A 96 -16.29 -20.28 17.46
N GLU A 97 -16.52 -19.84 18.70
CA GLU A 97 -16.01 -20.51 19.90
C GLU A 97 -16.72 -21.86 20.12
N GLU A 98 -18.05 -21.91 19.99
CA GLU A 98 -18.81 -23.19 20.00
C GLU A 98 -18.31 -24.13 18.89
N LEU A 99 -18.14 -23.60 17.67
CA LEU A 99 -17.65 -24.38 16.53
C LEU A 99 -16.24 -24.92 16.74
N LEU A 100 -15.36 -24.13 17.37
CA LEU A 100 -14.00 -24.57 17.71
C LEU A 100 -14.05 -25.76 18.68
N GLU A 101 -14.86 -25.68 19.75
CA GLU A 101 -15.02 -26.77 20.71
C GLU A 101 -15.57 -28.04 20.05
N GLU A 102 -16.57 -27.90 19.16
CA GLU A 102 -17.17 -29.01 18.42
C GLU A 102 -16.17 -29.68 17.43
N LEU A 103 -15.34 -28.88 16.77
CA LEU A 103 -14.29 -29.36 15.84
C LEU A 103 -13.11 -30.01 16.59
N GLU A 104 -12.68 -29.45 17.72
CA GLU A 104 -11.66 -30.03 18.60
C GLU A 104 -12.13 -31.35 19.21
N GLY A 105 -13.41 -31.45 19.58
CA GLY A 105 -14.03 -32.68 20.09
C GLY A 105 -14.32 -33.74 19.02
N HIS A 106 -14.10 -33.43 17.73
CA HIS A 106 -14.47 -34.25 16.57
C HIS A 106 -15.96 -34.62 16.51
N GLU A 107 -16.84 -33.83 17.13
CA GLU A 107 -18.27 -34.12 17.15
C GLU A 107 -18.93 -33.79 15.80
N ILE A 108 -18.36 -32.86 15.04
CA ILE A 108 -18.81 -32.44 13.71
C ILE A 108 -17.57 -32.32 12.80
N TRP A 109 -17.59 -32.98 11.64
CA TRP A 109 -16.55 -32.82 10.61
C TRP A 109 -17.18 -32.35 9.29
N ASP A 110 -16.76 -31.18 8.83
CA ASP A 110 -17.05 -30.62 7.52
C ASP A 110 -15.86 -29.72 7.12
N GLY A 111 -15.33 -29.91 5.91
CA GLY A 111 -14.19 -29.14 5.40
C GLY A 111 -14.50 -27.64 5.26
N GLU A 112 -15.75 -27.29 4.94
CA GLU A 112 -16.18 -25.90 4.85
C GLU A 112 -16.20 -25.23 6.23
N LEU A 113 -16.73 -25.92 7.25
CA LEU A 113 -16.74 -25.44 8.63
C LEU A 113 -15.33 -25.31 9.20
N PHE A 114 -14.43 -26.25 8.88
CA PHE A 114 -13.01 -26.16 9.23
C PHE A 114 -12.37 -24.92 8.61
N SER A 115 -12.60 -24.66 7.31
CA SER A 115 -12.04 -23.51 6.61
C SER A 115 -12.53 -22.18 7.20
N LEU A 116 -13.82 -22.11 7.56
CA LEU A 116 -14.42 -20.94 8.19
C LEU A 116 -13.86 -20.68 9.59
N CYS A 117 -13.73 -21.73 10.41
CA CYS A 117 -13.15 -21.64 11.74
C CYS A 117 -11.65 -21.26 11.67
N SER A 118 -10.90 -21.88 10.76
CA SER A 118 -9.49 -21.54 10.47
C SER A 118 -9.33 -20.07 10.09
N ALA A 119 -10.12 -19.58 9.13
CA ALA A 119 -10.07 -18.20 8.69
C ALA A 119 -10.43 -17.22 9.80
N PHE A 120 -11.43 -17.54 10.62
CA PHE A 120 -11.79 -16.77 11.81
C PHE A 120 -10.62 -16.63 12.79
N LEU A 121 -9.97 -17.74 13.15
CA LEU A 121 -8.85 -17.74 14.09
C LEU A 121 -7.64 -16.95 13.57
N LEU A 122 -7.36 -17.01 12.27
CA LEU A 122 -6.31 -16.22 11.63
C LEU A 122 -6.67 -14.72 11.60
N CYS A 123 -7.91 -14.36 11.33
CA CYS A 123 -8.35 -12.96 11.32
C CYS A 123 -8.38 -12.30 12.71
N GLU A 124 -8.69 -13.06 13.77
CA GLU A 124 -8.67 -12.60 15.17
C GLU A 124 -7.28 -12.79 15.83
N GLU A 125 -6.25 -13.18 15.06
CA GLU A 125 -4.87 -13.38 15.54
C GLU A 125 -4.74 -14.41 16.68
N ARG A 126 -5.69 -15.36 16.80
CA ARG A 126 -5.73 -16.41 17.83
C ARG A 126 -4.86 -17.62 17.45
N LEU A 127 -3.56 -17.40 17.26
CA LEU A 127 -2.62 -18.42 16.76
C LEU A 127 -2.48 -19.65 17.67
N GLN A 128 -2.66 -19.50 18.99
CA GLN A 128 -2.60 -20.64 19.92
C GLN A 128 -3.80 -21.58 19.75
N ASP A 129 -5.00 -21.03 19.62
CA ASP A 129 -6.22 -21.81 19.39
C ASP A 129 -6.23 -22.39 17.97
N TYR A 130 -5.64 -21.68 17.00
CA TYR A 130 -5.39 -22.23 15.68
C TYR A 130 -4.48 -23.46 15.71
N GLY A 131 -3.42 -23.44 16.53
CA GLY A 131 -2.58 -24.61 16.76
C GLY A 131 -3.34 -25.81 17.32
N LYS A 132 -4.19 -25.60 18.33
CA LYS A 132 -5.03 -26.66 18.93
C LYS A 132 -6.00 -27.27 17.91
N LEU A 133 -6.67 -26.42 17.12
CA LEU A 133 -7.55 -26.86 16.04
C LEU A 133 -6.77 -27.71 15.04
N LEU A 134 -5.56 -27.31 14.65
CA LEU A 134 -4.76 -28.10 13.71
C LEU A 134 -4.31 -29.42 14.31
N ASP A 135 -3.93 -29.45 15.58
CA ASP A 135 -3.43 -30.65 16.26
C ASP A 135 -4.52 -31.69 16.55
N SER A 136 -5.80 -31.29 16.58
CA SER A 136 -6.90 -32.24 16.74
C SER A 136 -7.04 -33.15 15.51
N PHE A 137 -6.81 -32.65 14.29
CA PHE A 137 -6.98 -33.44 13.06
C PHE A 137 -5.75 -34.28 12.71
N SER A 138 -5.93 -35.35 11.92
CA SER A 138 -4.81 -36.18 11.46
C SER A 138 -3.77 -35.41 10.63
N ALA A 139 -2.53 -35.90 10.61
CA ALA A 139 -1.44 -35.34 9.81
C ALA A 139 -1.73 -35.31 8.30
N ASP A 140 -2.61 -36.19 7.81
CA ASP A 140 -2.88 -36.38 6.39
C ASP A 140 -3.87 -35.38 5.77
N LEU A 141 -4.60 -34.62 6.59
CA LEU A 141 -5.61 -33.67 6.12
C LEU A 141 -4.94 -32.48 5.39
N PRO A 142 -5.24 -32.21 4.11
CA PRO A 142 -4.55 -31.19 3.33
C PRO A 142 -4.76 -29.78 3.90
N GLU A 143 -5.95 -29.45 4.38
CA GLU A 143 -6.27 -28.14 4.97
C GLU A 143 -5.48 -27.89 6.26
N ALA A 144 -5.22 -28.94 7.05
CA ALA A 144 -4.42 -28.85 8.25
C ALA A 144 -2.91 -28.83 7.96
N LYS A 145 -2.45 -29.44 6.85
CA LYS A 145 -1.03 -29.39 6.43
C LYS A 145 -0.58 -27.96 6.11
N ASP A 146 -1.41 -27.21 5.40
CA ASP A 146 -1.09 -25.82 5.05
C ASP A 146 -1.04 -24.92 6.30
N GLY A 147 -1.97 -25.11 7.23
CA GLY A 147 -1.98 -24.41 8.52
C GLY A 147 -0.78 -24.72 9.40
N ARG A 148 -0.37 -26.00 9.48
CA ARG A 148 0.83 -26.40 10.22
C ARG A 148 2.10 -25.85 9.59
N THR A 149 2.16 -25.81 8.27
CA THR A 149 3.27 -25.20 7.52
C THR A 149 3.41 -23.71 7.83
N LEU A 150 2.29 -22.98 7.91
CA LEU A 150 2.29 -21.59 8.38
C LEU A 150 2.84 -21.47 9.81
N LEU A 151 2.37 -22.28 10.76
CA LEU A 151 2.86 -22.26 12.14
C LEU A 151 4.36 -22.59 12.24
N TYR A 152 4.86 -23.51 11.41
CA TYR A 152 6.29 -23.81 11.30
C TYR A 152 7.11 -22.60 10.80
N PHE A 153 6.63 -21.90 9.77
CA PHE A 153 7.29 -20.68 9.28
C PHE A 153 7.35 -19.59 10.35
N LEU A 154 6.26 -19.42 11.10
CA LEU A 154 6.18 -18.48 12.21
C LEU A 154 6.97 -18.93 13.47
N GLY A 155 7.42 -20.18 13.51
CA GLY A 155 8.21 -20.74 14.62
C GLY A 155 7.39 -21.23 15.82
N PHE A 156 6.08 -21.39 15.66
CA PHE A 156 5.19 -21.96 16.68
C PHE A 156 5.15 -23.49 16.66
N SER A 157 5.60 -24.12 15.57
CA SER A 157 5.75 -25.57 15.46
C SER A 157 7.20 -25.97 15.18
N ALA A 158 7.66 -27.04 15.83
CA ALA A 158 8.99 -27.62 15.67
C ALA A 158 9.05 -28.70 14.56
N GLN A 159 7.91 -29.13 14.03
CA GLN A 159 7.85 -30.18 13.03
C GLN A 159 8.13 -29.60 11.64
N THR A 160 9.20 -30.06 11.01
CA THR A 160 9.46 -29.77 9.59
C THR A 160 8.39 -30.47 8.75
N PRO A 161 7.71 -29.77 7.83
CA PRO A 161 6.76 -30.42 6.94
C PRO A 161 7.49 -31.51 6.14
N GLU A 162 6.97 -32.74 6.18
CA GLU A 162 7.44 -33.84 5.35
C GLU A 162 7.30 -33.49 3.87
N GLN A 163 8.26 -33.95 3.06
CA GLN A 163 8.45 -33.71 1.61
C GLN A 163 7.32 -32.93 0.92
N MET A 164 7.59 -31.65 0.68
CA MET A 164 6.67 -30.75 -0.02
C MET A 164 6.43 -31.25 -1.45
N PRO A 165 5.17 -31.42 -1.90
CA PRO A 165 4.86 -31.94 -3.23
C PRO A 165 5.41 -31.06 -4.38
N GLU A 166 5.66 -31.66 -5.54
CA GLU A 166 6.16 -30.98 -6.75
C GLU A 166 5.19 -29.93 -7.35
N GLU A 167 3.99 -29.77 -6.78
CA GLU A 167 3.01 -28.73 -7.16
C GLU A 167 2.93 -27.57 -6.15
N THR A 168 3.76 -27.57 -5.11
CA THR A 168 3.76 -26.49 -4.10
C THR A 168 4.08 -25.13 -4.72
N GLU A 169 3.32 -24.10 -4.33
CA GLU A 169 3.55 -22.70 -4.67
C GLU A 169 5.02 -22.29 -4.49
N ASP A 170 5.58 -21.58 -5.49
CA ASP A 170 6.98 -21.15 -5.51
C ASP A 170 7.40 -20.38 -4.25
N LYS A 171 6.47 -19.59 -3.69
CA LYS A 171 6.63 -18.84 -2.44
C LYS A 171 6.99 -19.76 -1.27
N VAL A 172 6.21 -20.82 -1.08
CA VAL A 172 6.36 -21.77 0.03
C VAL A 172 7.69 -22.51 -0.07
N ARG A 173 8.14 -22.85 -1.29
CA ARG A 173 9.44 -23.49 -1.53
C ARG A 173 10.63 -22.60 -1.16
N LEU A 174 10.57 -21.32 -1.51
CA LEU A 174 11.62 -20.37 -1.17
C LEU A 174 11.69 -20.17 0.35
N VAL A 175 10.54 -20.06 1.00
CA VAL A 175 10.45 -19.89 2.46
C VAL A 175 10.95 -21.12 3.20
N SER A 176 10.58 -22.32 2.77
CA SER A 176 11.07 -23.57 3.36
C SER A 176 12.57 -23.72 3.18
N ALA A 177 13.10 -23.47 1.97
CA ALA A 177 14.53 -23.54 1.69
C ALA A 177 15.34 -22.54 2.53
N HIS A 178 14.81 -21.33 2.73
CA HIS A 178 15.42 -20.34 3.62
C HIS A 178 15.54 -20.86 5.06
N LYS A 179 14.46 -21.42 5.61
CA LYS A 179 14.40 -21.96 6.98
C LYS A 179 15.32 -23.18 7.21
N THR A 180 15.49 -24.06 6.21
CA THR A 180 16.25 -25.30 6.38
C THR A 180 17.75 -25.16 6.13
N SER A 181 18.14 -24.45 5.06
CA SER A 181 19.51 -24.49 4.55
C SER A 181 20.00 -23.15 3.99
N GLY A 182 19.15 -22.12 3.97
CA GLY A 182 19.39 -20.88 3.23
C GLY A 182 19.19 -21.04 1.72
N LEU A 183 19.02 -19.91 1.03
CA LEU A 183 18.77 -19.88 -0.42
C LEU A 183 20.05 -19.98 -1.25
N SER A 184 19.99 -20.74 -2.36
CA SER A 184 21.01 -20.71 -3.41
C SER A 184 21.01 -19.37 -4.18
N GLU A 185 22.07 -19.05 -4.92
CA GLU A 185 22.15 -17.83 -5.75
C GLU A 185 20.97 -17.71 -6.73
N GLU A 186 20.62 -18.81 -7.42
CA GLU A 186 19.50 -18.85 -8.35
C GLU A 186 18.16 -18.59 -7.65
N GLN A 187 17.98 -19.16 -6.45
CA GLN A 187 16.78 -18.95 -5.64
C GLN A 187 16.70 -17.51 -5.11
N LYS A 188 17.83 -16.89 -4.75
CA LYS A 188 17.89 -15.47 -4.36
C LYS A 188 17.49 -14.56 -5.52
N PHE A 189 17.97 -14.83 -6.73
CA PHE A 189 17.57 -14.05 -7.91
C PHE A 189 16.09 -14.22 -8.24
N ARG A 190 15.59 -15.45 -8.16
CA ARG A 190 14.15 -15.73 -8.37
C ARG A 190 13.29 -15.02 -7.32
N LEU A 191 13.69 -15.03 -6.05
CA LEU A 191 13.04 -14.29 -4.97
C LEU A 191 12.97 -12.79 -5.29
N TYR A 192 14.09 -12.20 -5.70
CA TYR A 192 14.16 -10.77 -6.06
C TYR A 192 13.19 -10.44 -7.19
N ASP A 193 13.20 -11.24 -8.27
CA ASP A 193 12.36 -11.01 -9.44
C ASP A 193 10.86 -11.16 -9.11
N LEU A 194 10.48 -12.11 -8.24
CA LEU A 194 9.11 -12.30 -7.76
C LEU A 194 8.61 -11.11 -6.92
N VAL A 195 9.47 -10.55 -6.06
CA VAL A 195 9.14 -9.38 -5.24
C VAL A 195 9.01 -8.13 -6.11
N VAL A 196 9.98 -7.85 -6.97
CA VAL A 196 10.00 -6.62 -7.80
C VAL A 196 8.90 -6.63 -8.86
N SER A 197 8.54 -7.79 -9.40
CA SER A 197 7.38 -7.93 -10.30
C SER A 197 6.04 -7.77 -9.60
N GLY A 198 6.01 -7.72 -8.26
CA GLY A 198 4.80 -7.57 -7.46
C GLY A 198 3.98 -8.84 -7.30
N LYS A 199 4.50 -10.01 -7.72
CA LYS A 199 3.82 -11.30 -7.54
C LYS A 199 3.77 -11.72 -6.08
N GLU A 200 4.90 -11.60 -5.36
CA GLU A 200 5.02 -12.00 -3.96
C GLU A 200 5.57 -10.87 -3.09
N PRO A 201 4.79 -9.80 -2.85
CA PRO A 201 5.27 -8.64 -2.12
C PRO A 201 5.50 -8.93 -0.62
N ASN A 202 4.88 -9.97 -0.07
CA ASN A 202 5.03 -10.36 1.34
C ASN A 202 6.43 -10.88 1.68
N LEU A 203 7.23 -11.25 0.67
CA LEU A 203 8.62 -11.70 0.80
C LEU A 203 9.65 -10.56 0.67
N LEU A 204 9.21 -9.30 0.67
CA LEU A 204 10.07 -8.13 0.51
C LEU A 204 11.17 -8.05 1.56
N GLY A 205 10.87 -8.36 2.83
CA GLY A 205 11.86 -8.38 3.90
C GLY A 205 12.94 -9.46 3.71
N LEU A 206 12.56 -10.63 3.21
CA LEU A 206 13.50 -11.70 2.88
C LEU A 206 14.40 -11.33 1.70
N ALA A 207 13.84 -10.72 0.66
CA ALA A 207 14.63 -10.19 -0.46
C ALA A 207 15.60 -9.11 0.04
N TYR A 208 15.16 -8.23 0.93
CA TYR A 208 16.02 -7.22 1.53
C TYR A 208 17.14 -7.85 2.35
N HIS A 209 16.87 -8.85 3.20
CA HIS A 209 17.87 -9.56 3.99
C HIS A 209 19.04 -10.07 3.12
N TYR A 210 18.75 -10.65 1.95
CA TYR A 210 19.76 -11.19 1.06
C TYR A 210 20.48 -10.17 0.20
N PHE A 211 19.81 -9.10 -0.22
CA PHE A 211 20.37 -8.10 -1.13
C PHE A 211 20.80 -6.80 -0.44
N ARG A 212 20.67 -6.69 0.90
CA ARG A 212 20.97 -5.44 1.64
C ARG A 212 22.35 -4.86 1.35
N THR A 213 23.34 -5.72 1.09
CA THR A 213 24.74 -5.38 0.80
C THR A 213 25.07 -5.21 -0.68
N ASN A 214 24.09 -5.35 -1.60
CA ASN A 214 24.32 -5.29 -3.05
C ASN A 214 23.91 -3.91 -3.63
N PRO A 215 24.86 -2.96 -3.75
CA PRO A 215 24.54 -1.60 -4.17
C PRO A 215 24.33 -1.45 -5.68
N SER A 216 24.86 -2.35 -6.51
CA SER A 216 24.89 -2.20 -7.97
C SER A 216 24.45 -3.48 -8.71
N GLY A 217 24.01 -3.32 -9.97
CA GLY A 217 23.53 -4.40 -10.84
C GLY A 217 22.02 -4.33 -11.11
N LEU A 218 21.53 -5.30 -11.89
CA LEU A 218 20.09 -5.42 -12.23
C LEU A 218 19.22 -5.72 -11.00
N ARG A 219 19.80 -6.38 -10.00
CA ARG A 219 19.14 -6.76 -8.74
C ARG A 219 19.74 -5.97 -7.58
N SER A 220 19.57 -4.65 -7.64
CA SER A 220 20.13 -3.72 -6.66
C SER A 220 19.21 -3.55 -5.45
N VAL A 221 19.82 -3.19 -4.33
CA VAL A 221 19.06 -2.87 -3.12
C VAL A 221 18.27 -1.56 -3.24
N THR A 222 18.65 -0.66 -4.12
CA THR A 222 17.98 0.63 -4.32
C THR A 222 16.51 0.47 -4.72
N VAL A 223 16.18 -0.56 -5.49
CA VAL A 223 14.80 -0.89 -5.86
C VAL A 223 14.03 -1.41 -4.63
N LEU A 224 14.65 -2.27 -3.83
CA LEU A 224 14.05 -2.78 -2.59
C LEU A 224 13.84 -1.67 -1.57
N ASP A 225 14.78 -0.74 -1.43
CA ASP A 225 14.65 0.45 -0.58
C ASP A 225 13.46 1.32 -1.00
N ALA A 226 13.23 1.48 -2.30
CA ALA A 226 12.08 2.21 -2.84
C ALA A 226 10.74 1.48 -2.61
N MET A 227 10.74 0.16 -2.52
CA MET A 227 9.56 -0.63 -2.17
C MET A 227 9.28 -0.60 -0.66
N LEU A 228 10.32 -0.80 0.16
CA LEU A 228 10.23 -0.75 1.63
C LEU A 228 9.76 0.61 2.13
N SER A 229 10.31 1.70 1.57
CA SER A 229 9.90 3.07 1.91
C SER A 229 8.41 3.36 1.70
N ARG A 230 7.72 2.62 0.83
CA ARG A 230 6.27 2.75 0.60
C ARG A 230 5.44 1.96 1.61
N ARG A 231 6.02 0.93 2.22
CA ARG A 231 5.36 -0.03 3.12
C ARG A 231 5.89 0.00 4.55
N LEU A 232 6.61 1.05 4.93
CA LEU A 232 7.21 1.20 6.26
C LEU A 232 6.23 0.99 7.43
N GLN A 233 4.95 1.32 7.23
CA GLN A 233 3.90 1.16 8.24
C GLN A 233 3.54 -0.32 8.51
N GLU A 234 3.89 -1.24 7.62
CA GLU A 234 3.65 -2.68 7.78
C GLU A 234 4.70 -3.35 8.68
N PHE A 235 5.81 -2.67 8.98
CA PHE A 235 6.94 -3.21 9.73
C PHE A 235 6.94 -2.75 11.20
N GLU A 236 7.52 -3.57 12.08
CA GLU A 236 7.70 -3.25 13.49
C GLU A 236 8.73 -2.12 13.67
N LEU A 237 8.62 -1.34 14.75
CA LEU A 237 9.53 -0.21 15.03
C LEU A 237 11.01 -0.62 15.00
N GLY A 238 11.36 -1.80 15.54
CA GLY A 238 12.73 -2.30 15.53
C GLY A 238 13.25 -2.64 14.13
N GLU A 239 12.38 -3.10 13.23
CA GLU A 239 12.71 -3.35 11.82
C GLU A 239 12.94 -2.01 11.10
N VAL A 240 12.03 -1.05 11.31
CA VAL A 240 12.11 0.29 10.74
C VAL A 240 13.40 1.00 11.17
N ASP A 241 13.77 0.93 12.44
CA ASP A 241 15.01 1.53 12.94
C ASP A 241 16.26 0.92 12.30
N SER A 242 16.28 -0.41 12.12
CA SER A 242 17.38 -1.08 11.43
C SER A 242 17.46 -0.66 9.95
N PHE A 243 16.31 -0.62 9.27
CA PHE A 243 16.24 -0.16 7.89
C PHE A 243 16.70 1.28 7.74
N LEU A 244 16.29 2.18 8.64
CA LEU A 244 16.67 3.59 8.61
C LEU A 244 18.19 3.76 8.79
N LYS A 245 18.84 2.97 9.64
CA LYS A 245 20.32 2.96 9.76
C LYS A 245 21.00 2.50 8.48
N ASP A 246 20.52 1.40 7.88
CA ASP A 246 21.06 0.90 6.62
C ASP A 246 20.80 1.89 5.48
N TYR A 247 19.64 2.55 5.47
CA TYR A 247 19.27 3.58 4.52
C TYR A 247 20.11 4.85 4.68
N GLU A 248 20.42 5.24 5.91
CA GLU A 248 21.34 6.33 6.24
C GLU A 248 22.70 6.10 5.58
N THR A 249 23.29 4.92 5.71
CA THR A 249 24.63 4.68 5.13
C THR A 249 24.67 4.75 3.59
N ARG A 250 23.55 4.50 2.91
CA ARG A 250 23.50 4.31 1.45
C ARG A 250 22.92 5.48 0.68
N HIS A 251 22.07 6.30 1.32
CA HIS A 251 21.32 7.37 0.66
C HIS A 251 21.72 8.76 1.14
N SER A 252 21.47 9.75 0.28
CA SER A 252 21.77 11.15 0.59
C SER A 252 20.88 11.67 1.73
N ILE A 253 21.35 12.71 2.43
CA ILE A 253 20.59 13.41 3.48
C ILE A 253 19.20 13.85 2.98
N ARG A 254 19.11 14.23 1.70
CA ARG A 254 17.85 14.60 1.05
C ARG A 254 16.85 13.44 1.00
N ASP A 255 17.30 12.28 0.54
CA ASP A 255 16.43 11.10 0.40
C ASP A 255 15.95 10.62 1.76
N ARG A 256 16.84 10.67 2.77
CA ARG A 256 16.50 10.41 4.18
C ARG A 256 15.42 11.36 4.70
N PHE A 257 15.56 12.67 4.44
CA PHE A 257 14.56 13.65 4.84
C PHE A 257 13.18 13.37 4.22
N PHE A 258 13.11 13.06 2.93
CA PHE A 258 11.84 12.75 2.26
C PHE A 258 11.21 11.45 2.75
N LEU A 259 12.04 10.46 3.11
CA LEU A 259 11.58 9.23 3.76
C LEU A 259 10.97 9.53 5.13
N LEU A 260 11.72 10.18 6.01
CA LEU A 260 11.31 10.50 7.39
C LEU A 260 10.09 11.41 7.44
N LYS A 261 9.98 12.38 6.51
CA LYS A 261 8.80 13.25 6.38
C LYS A 261 7.52 12.46 6.09
N ARG A 262 7.62 11.29 5.48
CA ARG A 262 6.47 10.43 5.16
C ARG A 262 6.15 9.43 6.26
N SER A 263 7.17 8.93 6.97
CA SER A 263 7.02 7.82 7.91
C SER A 263 6.89 8.24 9.37
N ILE A 264 7.36 9.42 9.76
CA ILE A 264 7.49 9.83 11.17
C ILE A 264 6.67 11.09 11.47
N SER A 265 6.29 11.26 12.75
CA SER A 265 5.62 12.47 13.24
C SER A 265 6.46 13.73 13.03
N ARG A 266 5.79 14.89 12.94
CA ARG A 266 6.46 16.17 12.67
C ARG A 266 7.47 16.56 13.74
N ASP A 267 7.28 16.12 14.98
CA ASP A 267 8.14 16.52 16.10
C ASP A 267 9.42 15.69 16.16
N LEU A 268 9.33 14.36 15.97
CA LEU A 268 10.49 13.50 15.79
C LEU A 268 11.32 13.88 14.55
N LEU A 269 10.67 14.36 13.48
CA LEU A 269 11.37 14.92 12.32
C LEU A 269 12.19 16.18 12.67
N LYS A 270 11.66 17.06 13.52
CA LYS A 270 12.39 18.27 13.98
C LYS A 270 13.61 17.87 14.80
N ASP A 271 13.45 16.90 15.69
CA ASP A 271 14.53 16.40 16.54
C ASP A 271 15.64 15.76 15.70
N TRP A 272 15.27 14.94 14.71
CA TRP A 272 16.23 14.36 13.75
C TRP A 272 17.01 15.45 12.99
N ILE A 273 16.33 16.50 12.49
CA ILE A 273 17.00 17.63 11.82
C ILE A 273 17.99 18.31 12.78
N LEU A 274 17.64 18.43 14.06
CA LEU A 274 18.46 19.08 15.08
C LEU A 274 19.69 18.22 15.44
N GLU A 275 19.53 16.91 15.50
CA GLU A 275 20.62 15.95 15.69
C GLU A 275 21.57 15.87 14.49
N GLU A 276 21.03 15.82 13.26
CA GLU A 276 21.85 15.87 12.04
C GLU A 276 22.63 17.19 11.92
N LYS A 277 22.02 18.31 12.32
CA LYS A 277 22.72 19.61 12.43
C LYS A 277 23.85 19.60 13.47
N ARG A 278 23.72 18.82 14.55
CA ARG A 278 24.76 18.66 15.56
C ARG A 278 25.88 17.72 15.08
N ARG A 279 25.53 16.61 14.41
CA ARG A 279 26.49 15.60 13.91
C ARG A 279 27.37 16.13 12.78
N ASN A 280 26.80 16.90 11.86
CA ASN A 280 27.54 17.44 10.72
C ASN A 280 28.29 18.74 11.03
N GLY A 281 28.30 19.18 12.30
CA GLY A 281 29.24 20.17 12.82
C GLY A 281 29.30 21.49 12.04
N ARG A 282 28.30 22.34 12.27
CA ARG A 282 28.01 23.65 11.63
C ARG A 282 26.87 23.59 10.63
N GLU A 283 26.30 24.78 10.48
CA GLU A 283 25.21 25.26 9.65
C GLU A 283 25.25 24.89 8.15
N GLU A 284 25.94 23.83 7.72
CA GLU A 284 25.90 23.35 6.34
C GLU A 284 24.55 22.73 5.97
N LEU A 285 23.81 22.18 6.94
CA LEU A 285 22.41 21.79 6.75
C LEU A 285 21.46 22.98 6.69
N SER A 286 21.93 24.18 7.03
CA SER A 286 21.18 25.43 6.82
C SER A 286 21.68 26.20 5.63
N GLU A 287 22.93 26.11 5.20
CA GLU A 287 23.38 26.68 3.94
C GLU A 287 22.92 25.81 2.77
N SER A 288 23.15 24.50 2.75
CA SER A 288 22.65 23.65 1.64
C SER A 288 21.12 23.57 1.52
N LEU A 289 20.37 23.72 2.62
CA LEU A 289 18.89 23.76 2.62
C LEU A 289 18.29 25.19 2.65
N ARG A 290 18.99 26.25 3.10
CA ARG A 290 18.52 27.65 2.91
C ARG A 290 19.00 28.26 1.60
N GLU A 291 20.16 27.90 1.08
CA GLU A 291 20.59 28.29 -0.28
C GLU A 291 19.66 27.70 -1.33
N THR A 292 19.05 26.53 -1.10
CA THR A 292 18.05 25.98 -2.03
C THR A 292 16.59 26.39 -1.75
N VAL A 293 16.28 26.96 -0.58
CA VAL A 293 14.91 27.34 -0.21
C VAL A 293 14.73 28.86 -0.06
N SER A 294 15.79 29.67 -0.03
CA SER A 294 15.68 31.10 0.34
C SER A 294 16.71 32.07 -0.26
N GLY A 295 17.57 31.68 -1.22
CA GLY A 295 18.33 32.61 -2.07
C GLY A 295 19.60 31.96 -2.62
N SER A 296 19.91 31.99 -3.93
CA SER A 296 19.67 33.05 -4.92
C SER A 296 18.91 32.56 -6.17
N GLU A 297 17.79 33.24 -6.41
CA GLU A 297 17.20 33.41 -7.74
C GLU A 297 18.19 34.25 -8.56
N ASP A 298 18.93 33.59 -9.45
CA ASP A 298 19.19 34.01 -10.85
C ASP A 298 20.41 33.31 -11.46
N GLU A 299 21.35 32.75 -10.69
CA GLU A 299 22.52 32.07 -11.28
C GLU A 299 22.29 30.56 -11.55
N SER A 300 21.49 29.86 -10.71
CA SER A 300 21.30 28.40 -10.85
C SER A 300 20.38 27.96 -12.00
N LEU A 301 19.42 28.80 -12.41
CA LEU A 301 18.47 28.46 -13.47
C LEU A 301 19.17 28.40 -14.83
N PHE A 302 20.04 29.37 -15.13
CA PHE A 302 20.73 29.45 -16.41
C PHE A 302 21.82 28.37 -16.52
N GLU A 303 22.53 28.07 -15.43
CA GLU A 303 23.46 26.95 -15.37
C GLU A 303 22.74 25.60 -15.56
N ARG A 304 21.63 25.40 -14.86
CA ARG A 304 20.80 24.19 -15.01
C ARG A 304 20.19 24.10 -16.41
N TYR A 305 19.75 25.22 -16.98
CA TYR A 305 19.26 25.27 -18.35
C TYR A 305 20.36 24.87 -19.34
N LYS A 306 21.58 25.38 -19.15
CA LYS A 306 22.72 25.02 -20.01
C LYS A 306 23.02 23.52 -19.97
N ILE A 307 23.07 22.92 -18.78
CA ILE A 307 23.28 21.47 -18.61
C ILE A 307 22.13 20.67 -19.25
N LEU A 308 20.88 21.05 -19.00
CA LEU A 308 19.71 20.35 -19.55
C LEU A 308 19.62 20.50 -21.07
N LYS A 309 20.05 21.63 -21.62
CA LYS A 309 20.12 21.87 -23.06
C LYS A 309 21.16 20.95 -23.71
N GLU A 310 22.36 20.85 -23.14
CA GLU A 310 23.41 19.93 -23.62
C GLU A 310 22.93 18.46 -23.64
N GLN A 311 22.03 18.10 -22.73
CA GLN A 311 21.44 16.77 -22.64
C GLN A 311 20.13 16.58 -23.43
N GLY A 312 19.62 17.60 -24.11
CA GLY A 312 18.33 17.53 -24.83
C GLY A 312 17.09 17.44 -23.94
N LEU A 313 17.18 17.86 -22.67
CA LEU A 313 16.14 17.73 -21.65
C LEU A 313 15.53 19.06 -21.20
N ALA A 314 15.69 20.14 -21.97
CA ALA A 314 15.18 21.47 -21.61
C ALA A 314 13.67 21.51 -21.31
N HIS A 315 12.86 20.68 -21.97
CA HIS A 315 11.41 20.57 -21.75
C HIS A 315 11.01 20.02 -20.36
N THR A 316 11.97 19.47 -19.61
CA THR A 316 11.73 18.94 -18.25
C THR A 316 11.60 20.04 -17.19
N LEU A 317 12.07 21.27 -17.49
CA LEU A 317 11.95 22.44 -16.62
C LEU A 317 10.49 22.74 -16.24
N ARG A 318 10.30 23.30 -15.05
CA ARG A 318 8.97 23.62 -14.51
C ARG A 318 8.33 24.77 -15.30
N PRO A 319 6.99 24.85 -15.37
CA PRO A 319 6.29 25.95 -16.04
C PRO A 319 6.79 27.35 -15.68
N PHE A 320 7.01 27.66 -14.40
CA PHE A 320 7.51 28.98 -13.99
C PHE A 320 8.98 29.20 -14.34
N GLU A 321 9.82 28.16 -14.25
CA GLU A 321 11.22 28.19 -14.71
C GLU A 321 11.29 28.51 -16.22
N LEU A 322 10.40 27.91 -17.02
CA LEU A 322 10.30 28.19 -18.46
C LEU A 322 9.84 29.64 -18.73
N LEU A 323 8.85 30.16 -17.99
CA LEU A 323 8.43 31.55 -18.11
C LEU A 323 9.54 32.53 -17.76
N LEU A 324 10.34 32.24 -16.73
CA LEU A 324 11.50 33.05 -16.36
C LEU A 324 12.56 33.06 -17.48
N LEU A 325 12.87 31.90 -18.06
CA LEU A 325 13.80 31.81 -19.21
C LEU A 325 13.30 32.53 -20.46
N TRP A 326 11.98 32.55 -20.71
CA TRP A 326 11.42 33.32 -21.82
C TRP A 326 11.41 34.82 -21.61
N ASN A 327 11.50 35.27 -20.36
CA ASN A 327 11.62 36.68 -20.02
C ASN A 327 13.10 37.12 -19.88
N SER A 328 14.04 36.22 -20.17
CA SER A 328 15.48 36.49 -20.07
C SER A 328 16.18 36.47 -21.44
N THR A 329 17.50 36.67 -21.42
CA THR A 329 18.36 36.63 -22.61
C THR A 329 18.41 35.24 -23.27
N ALA A 330 17.98 34.18 -22.60
CA ALA A 330 17.97 32.81 -23.10
C ALA A 330 16.73 32.44 -23.93
N ALA A 331 15.78 33.37 -24.11
CA ALA A 331 14.49 33.10 -24.75
C ALA A 331 14.61 32.58 -26.19
N SER A 332 15.49 33.17 -27.01
CA SER A 332 15.70 32.75 -28.41
C SER A 332 16.26 31.34 -28.50
N GLU A 333 17.19 31.00 -27.62
CA GLU A 333 17.78 29.65 -27.57
C GLU A 333 16.77 28.60 -27.12
N LEU A 334 15.91 28.96 -26.16
CA LEU A 334 14.85 28.09 -25.67
C LEU A 334 13.79 27.83 -26.75
N GLU A 335 13.46 28.84 -27.55
CA GLU A 335 12.52 28.70 -28.68
C GLU A 335 13.04 27.73 -29.74
N VAL A 336 14.31 27.85 -30.14
CA VAL A 336 14.92 26.90 -31.09
C VAL A 336 14.91 25.48 -30.51
N SER A 337 15.32 25.34 -29.25
CA SER A 337 15.37 24.03 -28.57
C SER A 337 14.00 23.36 -28.50
N LEU A 338 12.92 24.13 -28.29
CA LEU A 338 11.57 23.58 -28.23
C LEU A 338 11.02 23.19 -29.60
N VAL A 339 11.35 23.91 -30.68
CA VAL A 339 11.00 23.50 -32.05
C VAL A 339 11.66 22.17 -32.40
N ASP A 340 12.92 21.98 -32.01
CA ASP A 340 13.63 20.74 -32.25
C ASP A 340 13.06 19.59 -31.40
N LEU A 341 12.69 19.86 -30.14
CA LEU A 341 12.05 18.89 -29.26
C LEU A 341 10.63 18.50 -29.69
N GLU A 342 9.86 19.43 -30.26
CA GLU A 342 8.54 19.13 -30.84
C GLU A 342 8.66 18.19 -32.05
N LYS A 343 9.71 18.35 -32.86
CA LYS A 343 10.00 17.43 -33.98
C LYS A 343 10.48 16.06 -33.50
N LEU A 344 11.34 16.02 -32.47
CA LEU A 344 11.92 14.78 -31.93
C LEU A 344 10.91 13.98 -31.12
N TYR A 345 10.04 14.65 -30.37
CA TYR A 345 9.10 14.04 -29.44
C TYR A 345 7.70 14.69 -29.54
N PRO A 346 6.97 14.49 -30.64
CA PRO A 346 5.70 15.17 -30.90
C PRO A 346 4.60 14.80 -29.90
N ASP A 347 4.61 13.57 -29.37
CA ASP A 347 3.57 13.04 -28.47
C ASP A 347 3.96 13.11 -26.97
N SER A 348 5.09 13.75 -26.64
CA SER A 348 5.55 13.82 -25.25
C SER A 348 4.69 14.79 -24.43
N TYR A 349 4.14 14.30 -23.32
CA TYR A 349 3.39 15.11 -22.35
C TYR A 349 4.18 16.32 -21.83
N LEU A 350 5.50 16.16 -21.66
CA LEU A 350 6.38 17.24 -21.18
C LEU A 350 6.66 18.26 -22.29
N THR A 351 6.77 17.82 -23.55
CA THR A 351 6.89 18.70 -24.71
C THR A 351 5.61 19.51 -24.89
N HIS A 352 4.43 18.87 -24.85
CA HIS A 352 3.14 19.57 -24.86
C HIS A 352 3.00 20.55 -23.70
N ARG A 353 3.48 20.21 -22.49
CA ARG A 353 3.49 21.12 -21.34
C ARG A 353 4.35 22.34 -21.63
N ALA A 354 5.57 22.17 -22.09
CA ALA A 354 6.46 23.29 -22.40
C ALA A 354 5.83 24.21 -23.46
N ILE A 355 5.26 23.64 -24.53
CA ILE A 355 4.61 24.43 -25.57
C ILE A 355 3.34 25.12 -25.05
N ALA A 356 2.55 24.48 -24.18
CA ALA A 356 1.41 25.13 -23.56
C ALA A 356 1.86 26.37 -22.76
N VAL A 357 2.94 26.27 -21.98
CA VAL A 357 3.49 27.43 -21.27
C VAL A 357 3.96 28.53 -22.23
N LYS A 358 4.50 28.16 -23.40
CA LYS A 358 4.82 29.12 -24.48
C LYS A 358 3.56 29.83 -24.98
N GLU A 359 2.50 29.09 -25.28
CA GLU A 359 1.21 29.63 -25.74
C GLU A 359 0.59 30.57 -24.69
N PHE A 360 0.68 30.22 -23.41
CA PHE A 360 0.30 31.10 -22.31
C PHE A 360 1.10 32.40 -22.31
N LYS A 361 2.43 32.33 -22.43
CA LYS A 361 3.31 33.51 -22.50
C LYS A 361 2.99 34.40 -23.70
N GLU A 362 2.65 33.81 -24.84
CA GLU A 362 2.22 34.49 -26.06
C GLU A 362 0.77 35.01 -25.98
N ARG A 363 0.07 34.81 -24.86
CA ARG A 363 -1.35 35.16 -24.64
C ARG A 363 -2.30 34.50 -25.65
N LYS A 364 -1.90 33.35 -26.21
CA LYS A 364 -2.75 32.49 -27.04
C LYS A 364 -3.57 31.57 -26.13
N PHE A 365 -4.46 32.17 -25.36
CA PHE A 365 -5.18 31.51 -24.27
C PHE A 365 -6.05 30.33 -24.74
N ASP A 366 -6.72 30.45 -25.89
CA ASP A 366 -7.51 29.36 -26.47
C ASP A 366 -6.62 28.16 -26.84
N ALA A 367 -5.47 28.42 -27.51
CA ALA A 367 -4.51 27.37 -27.85
C ALA A 367 -3.91 26.70 -26.61
N PHE A 368 -3.64 27.47 -25.56
CA PHE A 368 -3.18 26.94 -24.27
C PHE A 368 -4.21 26.00 -23.64
N LEU A 369 -5.50 26.35 -23.65
CA LEU A 369 -6.57 25.51 -23.11
C LEU A 369 -6.74 24.22 -23.91
N ASP A 370 -6.67 24.29 -25.24
CA ASP A 370 -6.73 23.12 -26.12
C ASP A 370 -5.53 22.19 -25.88
N ARG A 371 -4.34 22.76 -25.69
CA ARG A 371 -3.10 22.00 -25.48
C ARG A 371 -2.99 21.40 -24.08
N LEU A 372 -3.61 22.01 -23.06
CA LEU A 372 -3.61 21.51 -21.67
C LEU A 372 -4.03 20.03 -21.57
N ALA A 373 -5.05 19.62 -22.33
CA ALA A 373 -5.52 18.22 -22.34
C ALA A 373 -4.43 17.23 -22.78
N ARG A 374 -3.50 17.68 -23.62
CA ARG A 374 -2.38 16.88 -24.14
C ARG A 374 -1.17 16.84 -23.20
N THR A 375 -1.24 17.49 -22.05
CA THR A 375 -0.15 17.49 -21.04
C THR A 375 -0.29 16.36 -20.00
N GLY A 376 -1.31 15.50 -20.12
CA GLY A 376 -1.50 14.35 -19.25
C GLY A 376 -1.74 14.75 -17.79
N ARG A 377 -1.03 14.13 -16.83
CA ARG A 377 -1.17 14.46 -15.40
C ARG A 377 -0.58 15.84 -15.04
N PHE A 378 0.27 16.43 -15.88
CA PHE A 378 0.93 17.70 -15.58
C PHE A 378 -0.02 18.90 -15.58
N GLN A 379 -1.19 18.78 -16.24
CA GLN A 379 -2.25 19.80 -16.17
C GLN A 379 -2.73 20.10 -14.74
N TYR A 380 -2.56 19.15 -13.81
CA TYR A 380 -2.96 19.28 -12.41
C TYR A 380 -1.82 19.74 -11.48
N SER A 381 -0.64 20.05 -12.04
CA SER A 381 0.43 20.67 -11.24
C SER A 381 0.03 22.06 -10.77
N SER A 382 0.50 22.49 -9.61
CA SER A 382 0.12 23.78 -9.02
C SER A 382 0.43 24.96 -9.94
N GLU A 383 1.57 24.93 -10.64
CA GLU A 383 1.96 25.97 -11.59
C GLU A 383 1.04 25.97 -12.82
N MET A 384 0.73 24.81 -13.41
CA MET A 384 -0.21 24.74 -14.54
C MET A 384 -1.63 25.13 -14.15
N LEU A 385 -2.09 24.75 -12.96
CA LEU A 385 -3.38 25.18 -12.42
C LEU A 385 -3.43 26.69 -12.21
N TYR A 386 -2.32 27.30 -11.76
CA TYR A 386 -2.22 28.75 -11.67
C TYR A 386 -2.32 29.41 -13.04
N LEU A 387 -1.54 28.93 -14.04
CA LEU A 387 -1.63 29.45 -15.41
C LEU A 387 -3.03 29.27 -16.01
N LYS A 388 -3.69 28.14 -15.74
CA LYS A 388 -5.08 27.89 -16.13
C LYS A 388 -6.04 28.88 -15.47
N ALA A 389 -5.90 29.11 -14.17
CA ALA A 389 -6.73 30.05 -13.46
C ALA A 389 -6.60 31.48 -14.01
N VAL A 390 -5.35 31.92 -14.25
CA VAL A 390 -5.08 33.22 -14.89
C VAL A 390 -5.65 33.29 -16.29
N THR A 391 -5.49 32.24 -17.10
CA THR A 391 -6.05 32.16 -18.46
C THR A 391 -7.57 32.32 -18.44
N LEU A 392 -8.27 31.58 -17.59
CA LEU A 392 -9.72 31.66 -17.44
C LEU A 392 -10.18 33.06 -17.04
N LEU A 393 -9.44 33.73 -16.16
CA LEU A 393 -9.72 35.11 -15.77
C LEU A 393 -9.54 36.08 -16.94
N GLU A 394 -8.48 35.93 -17.73
CA GLU A 394 -8.19 36.81 -18.88
C GLU A 394 -9.18 36.64 -20.04
N ILE A 395 -9.75 35.44 -20.23
CA ILE A 395 -10.80 35.20 -21.25
C ILE A 395 -12.23 35.50 -20.75
N GLY A 396 -12.39 36.03 -19.54
CA GLY A 396 -13.68 36.44 -18.98
C GLY A 396 -14.47 35.36 -18.23
N MET A 397 -13.91 34.16 -18.03
CA MET A 397 -14.50 33.10 -17.19
C MET A 397 -14.14 33.30 -15.71
N ALA A 398 -14.59 34.43 -15.15
CA ALA A 398 -14.12 34.91 -13.86
C ALA A 398 -14.44 33.97 -12.68
N GLU A 399 -15.61 33.32 -12.67
CA GLU A 399 -16.01 32.43 -11.58
C GLU A 399 -15.12 31.18 -11.49
N GLU A 400 -14.87 30.52 -12.62
CA GLU A 400 -14.05 29.30 -12.66
C GLU A 400 -12.59 29.60 -12.34
N GLY A 401 -12.05 30.69 -12.90
CA GLY A 401 -10.69 31.13 -12.60
C GLY A 401 -10.51 31.51 -11.13
N THR A 402 -11.49 32.20 -10.52
CA THR A 402 -11.45 32.56 -9.09
C THR A 402 -11.53 31.31 -8.20
N LYS A 403 -12.43 30.36 -8.48
CA LYS A 403 -12.51 29.08 -7.74
C LYS A 403 -11.22 28.28 -7.79
N LEU A 404 -10.52 28.29 -8.93
CA LEU A 404 -9.22 27.64 -9.05
C LEU A 404 -8.14 28.35 -8.21
N LEU A 405 -8.10 29.68 -8.22
CA LEU A 405 -7.18 30.45 -7.35
C LEU A 405 -7.48 30.21 -5.87
N GLU A 406 -8.75 30.19 -5.47
CA GLU A 406 -9.16 29.87 -4.09
C GLU A 406 -8.70 28.47 -3.66
N SER A 407 -8.86 27.49 -4.55
CA SER A 407 -8.38 26.12 -4.32
C SER A 407 -6.87 26.06 -4.15
N LEU A 408 -6.12 26.87 -4.92
CA LEU A 408 -4.67 26.99 -4.77
C LEU A 408 -4.28 27.68 -3.46
N VAL A 409 -4.97 28.74 -3.06
CA VAL A 409 -4.75 29.41 -1.76
C VAL A 409 -5.05 28.47 -0.59
N TYR A 410 -6.13 27.68 -0.67
CA TYR A 410 -6.45 26.67 0.35
C TYR A 410 -5.32 25.63 0.49
N LYS A 411 -4.76 25.18 -0.64
CA LYS A 411 -3.67 24.19 -0.67
C LYS A 411 -2.32 24.78 -0.23
N PHE A 412 -2.09 26.05 -0.47
CA PHE A 412 -0.85 26.77 -0.14
C PHE A 412 -1.18 28.02 0.69
N PRO A 413 -1.64 27.85 1.95
CA PRO A 413 -2.15 28.95 2.75
C PRO A 413 -1.09 30.01 3.01
N ASP A 414 0.19 29.63 3.11
CA ASP A 414 1.29 30.54 3.43
C ASP A 414 1.81 31.34 2.22
N SER A 415 1.23 31.17 1.02
CA SER A 415 1.64 31.91 -0.17
C SER A 415 0.98 33.28 -0.26
N ASP A 416 1.70 34.32 0.19
CA ASP A 416 1.24 35.70 0.07
C ASP A 416 1.03 36.13 -1.39
N PHE A 417 1.82 35.58 -2.32
CA PHE A 417 1.65 35.82 -3.76
C PHE A 417 0.27 35.35 -4.27
N LEU A 418 -0.16 34.14 -3.92
CA LEU A 418 -1.46 33.62 -4.34
C LEU A 418 -2.62 34.39 -3.70
N ARG A 419 -2.47 34.82 -2.45
CA ARG A 419 -3.47 35.68 -1.77
C ARG A 419 -3.58 37.04 -2.48
N LEU A 420 -2.45 37.69 -2.76
CA LEU A 420 -2.42 38.97 -3.49
C LEU A 420 -3.00 38.83 -4.91
N ALA A 421 -2.70 37.75 -5.61
CA ALA A 421 -3.29 37.47 -6.91
C ALA A 421 -4.81 37.30 -6.82
N LEU A 422 -5.31 36.50 -5.88
CA LEU A 422 -6.74 36.30 -5.65
C LEU A 422 -7.45 37.61 -5.30
N GLU A 423 -6.87 38.44 -4.42
CA GLU A 423 -7.42 39.74 -4.06
C GLU A 423 -7.49 40.70 -5.25
N ARG A 424 -6.43 40.72 -6.08
CA ARG A 424 -6.37 41.57 -7.29
C ARG A 424 -7.50 41.24 -8.27
N TYR A 425 -7.79 39.96 -8.48
CA TYR A 425 -8.83 39.54 -9.41
C TYR A 425 -10.23 39.66 -8.81
N ARG A 426 -10.42 39.39 -7.51
CA ARG A 426 -11.70 39.67 -6.83
C ARG A 426 -12.13 41.14 -6.91
N LYS A 427 -11.17 42.08 -6.85
CA LYS A 427 -11.43 43.53 -7.01
C LYS A 427 -11.74 43.98 -8.44
N LYS A 428 -11.45 43.15 -9.46
CA LYS A 428 -11.78 43.44 -10.87
C LYS A 428 -13.12 42.86 -11.30
N SER A 429 -13.63 41.86 -10.58
CA SER A 429 -14.85 41.11 -10.92
C SER A 429 -16.11 41.67 -10.24
N GLY A 430 -15.96 42.62 -9.31
CA GLY A 430 -17.06 43.41 -8.72
C GLY A 430 -16.92 44.86 -9.15
#